data_AF-A0A5A5THD5-F1
#
_entry.id   AF-A0A5A5THD5-F1
#
_cell.length_a   1.000
_cell.length_b   1.000
_cell.length_c   1.000
_cell.angle_alpha   90.00
_cell.angle_beta   90.00
_cell.angle_gamma   90.00
#
_symmetry.space_group_name_H-M   'P 1'
#
loop_
_entity.id
_entity.type
_entity.pdbx_description
1 polymer ?
#
loop_
_entity_poly.entity_id
_entity_poly.type
_entity_poly.pdbx_seq_one_letter_code
_entity_poly.pdbx_strand_id
1 'polypeptide(L)'
;MSTKVTDFLISIFQKFFTRKLFAQQNKPLSVVELATQKWKEPAESFVHLSKYKKPTIPMQQAIYILWEKQSVSLINVEEHVLKAQNLLRNLPVNVRAETLGIAYAQDLDQCASRLIDLAPFKIDGFSALARTIQQDWELNAREDDLALAFYRVLTVYGFSLLEAAVAQVRLLNRRVSSSKAKIDFLESLREIIQQLPVAMRSKMLSQAYQDDYIQLAEVLIDLNTFKIEGLKPIAAAIKQAWDEQERSDALALSFYRVVTAYGLDPIAALESIVRILVKLADYAQAEAVLCEAFTQGLLFSADLYWRFLGLVQRLERPPMRQLELLQHFVNHYPRHQTLGLAFKKIGDLFGDSLDDYAQALKAYTQAEEHGMVVPQLQSYRAGDWDTIPALRKHPDYKFPPVVVVDLEVDPQSGAPVGSRVFEVAAVRYRGEQYVIEERHIWINMSHTSNAIFVRLNGMQKKPECDLITLLMFRLL
;
A
#
# COMPACT_ATOMS: atom_id res chain seq x y z
N MET A 1 -92.42 -15.35 28.99
CA MET A 1 -91.24 -15.29 29.88
C MET A 1 -90.50 -14.00 29.60
N SER A 2 -90.18 -13.28 30.67
CA SER A 2 -89.97 -11.84 30.72
C SER A 2 -88.60 -11.41 30.21
N THR A 3 -88.55 -10.40 29.34
CA THR A 3 -87.36 -9.67 28.89
C THR A 3 -86.43 -9.27 30.05
N LYS A 4 -86.98 -9.05 31.26
CA LYS A 4 -86.20 -8.74 32.46
C LYS A 4 -85.28 -9.88 32.92
N VAL A 5 -85.62 -11.14 32.65
CA VAL A 5 -84.79 -12.30 33.03
C VAL A 5 -83.59 -12.42 32.11
N THR A 6 -83.79 -12.21 30.80
CA THR A 6 -82.71 -12.11 29.81
C THR A 6 -81.76 -10.95 30.12
N ASP A 7 -82.28 -9.76 30.42
CA ASP A 7 -81.44 -8.59 30.73
C ASP A 7 -80.63 -8.76 32.02
N PHE A 8 -81.23 -9.41 33.04
CA PHE A 8 -80.55 -9.73 34.29
C PHE A 8 -79.44 -10.78 34.10
N LEU A 9 -79.70 -11.83 33.32
CA LEU A 9 -78.70 -12.85 33.00
C LEU A 9 -77.56 -12.27 32.16
N ILE A 10 -77.85 -11.40 31.19
CA ILE A 10 -76.85 -10.66 30.40
C ILE A 10 -75.98 -9.80 31.32
N SER A 11 -76.57 -9.08 32.29
CA SER A 11 -75.85 -8.26 33.27
C SER A 11 -74.92 -9.08 34.17
N ILE A 12 -75.38 -10.24 34.66
CA ILE A 12 -74.55 -11.15 35.47
C ILE A 12 -73.42 -11.75 34.64
N PHE A 13 -73.71 -12.21 33.41
CA PHE A 13 -72.70 -12.76 32.52
C PHE A 13 -71.65 -11.70 32.14
N GLN A 14 -72.09 -10.46 31.88
CA GLN A 14 -71.20 -9.33 31.67
C GLN A 14 -70.32 -9.07 32.88
N LYS A 15 -70.87 -9.03 34.10
CA LYS A 15 -70.08 -8.83 35.34
C LYS A 15 -69.11 -9.97 35.62
N PHE A 16 -69.54 -11.22 35.45
CA PHE A 16 -68.71 -12.41 35.67
C PHE A 16 -67.57 -12.48 34.65
N PHE A 17 -67.89 -12.27 33.38
CA PHE A 17 -66.90 -12.27 32.30
C PHE A 17 -65.90 -11.12 32.43
N THR A 18 -66.38 -9.94 32.84
CA THR A 18 -65.52 -8.80 33.17
C THR A 18 -64.60 -9.18 34.32
N ARG A 19 -65.11 -9.71 35.44
CA ARG A 19 -64.25 -10.21 36.54
C ARG A 19 -63.23 -11.24 36.10
N LYS A 20 -63.62 -12.17 35.22
CA LYS A 20 -62.73 -13.20 34.68
C LYS A 20 -61.62 -12.57 33.84
N LEU A 21 -61.93 -11.65 32.92
CA LEU A 21 -60.94 -10.90 32.12
C LEU A 21 -60.00 -10.05 32.99
N PHE A 22 -60.53 -9.45 34.06
CA PHE A 22 -59.78 -8.58 34.98
C PHE A 22 -58.95 -9.32 36.04
N ALA A 23 -58.99 -10.66 36.07
CA ALA A 23 -58.11 -11.41 36.93
C ALA A 23 -56.65 -11.14 36.52
N GLN A 24 -55.87 -10.58 37.45
CA GLN A 24 -54.46 -10.19 37.23
C GLN A 24 -53.56 -11.36 36.81
N GLN A 25 -54.02 -12.61 36.94
CA GLN A 25 -53.28 -13.82 36.62
C GLN A 25 -53.49 -14.33 35.18
N ASN A 26 -54.39 -13.73 34.39
CA ASN A 26 -54.61 -14.20 33.04
C ASN A 26 -53.43 -13.86 32.13
N LYS A 27 -52.99 -14.84 31.35
CA LYS A 27 -52.04 -14.64 30.25
C LYS A 27 -52.71 -13.86 29.11
N PRO A 28 -51.96 -13.06 28.32
CA PRO A 28 -52.50 -12.26 27.23
C PRO A 28 -53.32 -13.08 26.23
N LEU A 29 -52.82 -14.26 25.83
CA LEU A 29 -53.51 -15.15 24.91
C LEU A 29 -54.84 -15.66 25.46
N SER A 30 -54.92 -15.94 26.76
CA SER A 30 -56.18 -16.33 27.41
C SER A 30 -57.20 -15.19 27.40
N VAL A 31 -56.75 -13.94 27.52
CA VAL A 31 -57.61 -12.76 27.37
C VAL A 31 -58.13 -12.65 25.93
N VAL A 32 -57.25 -12.86 24.94
CA VAL A 32 -57.61 -12.90 23.51
C VAL A 32 -58.64 -13.99 23.22
N GLU A 33 -58.40 -15.21 23.69
CA GLU A 33 -59.30 -16.37 23.51
C GLU A 33 -60.66 -16.14 24.14
N LEU A 34 -60.70 -15.70 25.41
CA LEU A 34 -61.96 -15.40 26.09
C LEU A 34 -62.71 -14.31 25.32
N ALA A 35 -62.04 -13.21 24.97
CA ALA A 35 -62.67 -12.11 24.24
C ALA A 35 -63.25 -12.60 22.91
N THR A 36 -62.47 -13.34 22.13
CA THR A 36 -62.90 -13.88 20.83
C THR A 36 -64.05 -14.88 21.00
N GLN A 37 -64.06 -15.70 22.07
CA GLN A 37 -65.18 -16.59 22.38
C GLN A 37 -66.47 -15.82 22.68
N LYS A 38 -66.37 -14.67 23.37
CA LYS A 38 -67.53 -13.86 23.74
C LYS A 38 -68.08 -13.04 22.58
N TRP A 39 -67.20 -12.38 21.82
CA TRP A 39 -67.58 -11.46 20.74
C TRP A 39 -67.45 -12.08 19.36
N LYS A 40 -67.18 -13.39 19.27
CA LYS A 40 -67.11 -14.24 18.07
C LYS A 40 -66.05 -13.87 17.03
N GLU A 41 -65.68 -12.60 16.92
CA GLU A 41 -64.70 -12.09 15.97
C GLU A 41 -63.59 -11.28 16.67
N PRO A 42 -62.34 -11.32 16.16
CA PRO A 42 -61.24 -10.52 16.67
C PRO A 42 -61.50 -9.00 16.58
N ALA A 43 -62.18 -8.56 15.51
CA ALA A 43 -62.53 -7.15 15.29
C ALA A 43 -63.44 -6.59 16.37
N GLU A 44 -64.55 -7.27 16.63
CA GLU A 44 -65.46 -6.89 17.71
C GLU A 44 -64.77 -6.96 19.08
N SER A 45 -63.95 -7.99 19.30
CA SER A 45 -63.17 -8.15 20.53
C SER A 45 -62.24 -6.96 20.79
N PHE A 46 -61.52 -6.48 19.78
CA PHE A 46 -60.67 -5.30 19.88
C PHE A 46 -61.47 -4.03 20.18
N VAL A 47 -62.56 -3.79 19.45
CA VAL A 47 -63.41 -2.60 19.67
C VAL A 47 -63.95 -2.57 21.09
N HIS A 48 -64.35 -3.72 21.63
CA HIS A 48 -64.84 -3.82 23.00
C HIS A 48 -63.75 -3.66 24.06
N LEU A 49 -62.61 -4.33 23.91
CA LEU A 49 -61.51 -4.22 24.86
C LEU A 49 -60.87 -2.82 24.86
N SER A 50 -60.82 -2.14 23.70
CA SER A 50 -60.27 -0.78 23.59
C SER A 50 -61.10 0.31 24.27
N LYS A 51 -62.38 0.05 24.58
CA LYS A 51 -63.26 1.00 25.27
C LYS A 51 -63.04 1.06 26.79
N TYR A 52 -62.22 0.17 27.35
CA TYR A 52 -61.97 0.14 28.78
C TYR A 52 -61.03 1.27 29.21
N LYS A 53 -61.43 2.05 30.21
CA LYS A 53 -60.69 3.25 30.67
C LYS A 53 -59.36 2.92 31.38
N LYS A 54 -59.22 1.74 31.98
CA LYS A 54 -58.03 1.30 32.75
C LYS A 54 -57.77 -0.20 32.53
N PRO A 55 -57.32 -0.61 31.33
CA PRO A 55 -57.01 -2.00 31.06
C PRO A 55 -55.81 -2.48 31.89
N THR A 56 -55.81 -3.74 32.32
CA THR A 56 -54.65 -4.39 32.93
C THR A 56 -53.56 -4.65 31.87
N ILE A 57 -52.32 -4.91 32.27
CA ILE A 57 -51.22 -5.19 31.33
C ILE A 57 -51.57 -6.34 30.36
N PRO A 58 -52.03 -7.54 30.81
CA PRO A 58 -52.41 -8.60 29.88
C PRO A 58 -53.54 -8.21 28.91
N MET A 59 -54.43 -7.31 29.34
CA MET A 59 -55.51 -6.80 28.53
C MET A 59 -55.02 -5.79 27.48
N GLN A 60 -54.06 -4.93 27.83
CA GLN A 60 -53.37 -4.07 26.86
C GLN A 60 -52.61 -4.88 25.81
N GLN A 61 -51.92 -5.95 26.23
CA GLN A 61 -51.24 -6.87 25.32
C GLN A 61 -52.24 -7.57 24.39
N ALA A 62 -53.37 -8.05 24.94
CA ALA A 62 -54.44 -8.65 24.17
C ALA A 62 -55.07 -7.68 23.15
N ILE A 63 -55.25 -6.41 23.52
CA ILE A 63 -55.71 -5.37 22.59
C ILE A 63 -54.76 -5.23 21.40
N TYR A 64 -53.44 -5.19 21.64
CA TYR A 64 -52.46 -5.14 20.55
C TYR A 64 -52.52 -6.39 19.67
N ILE A 65 -52.54 -7.59 20.26
CA ILE A 65 -52.59 -8.87 19.53
C ILE A 65 -53.85 -8.95 18.66
N LEU A 66 -55.01 -8.56 19.21
CA LEU A 66 -56.27 -8.57 18.48
C LEU A 66 -56.27 -7.58 17.33
N TRP A 67 -55.70 -6.39 17.54
CA TRP A 67 -55.56 -5.38 16.49
C TRP A 67 -54.68 -5.87 15.33
N GLU A 68 -53.52 -6.46 15.64
CA GLU A 68 -52.60 -6.98 14.62
C GLU A 68 -53.25 -8.10 13.78
N LYS A 69 -54.07 -8.96 14.41
CA LYS A 69 -54.84 -10.02 13.72
C LYS A 69 -55.91 -9.51 12.76
N GLN A 70 -56.32 -8.24 12.83
CA GLN A 70 -57.33 -7.64 11.95
C GLN A 70 -56.75 -7.00 10.70
N SER A 71 -55.42 -6.82 10.63
CA SER A 71 -54.74 -5.97 9.66
C SER A 71 -54.68 -6.51 8.23
N VAL A 72 -55.70 -7.25 7.78
CA VAL A 72 -55.67 -8.01 6.52
C VAL A 72 -55.84 -7.10 5.28
N SER A 73 -56.14 -5.80 5.41
CA SER A 73 -56.42 -4.96 4.22
C SER A 73 -56.21 -3.44 4.38
N LEU A 74 -55.10 -2.97 4.95
CA LEU A 74 -54.93 -1.53 5.13
C LEU A 74 -54.34 -0.86 3.89
N ILE A 75 -55.23 -0.15 3.19
CA ILE A 75 -54.97 0.78 2.09
C ILE A 75 -54.03 1.94 2.54
N ASN A 76 -53.78 2.08 3.85
CA ASN A 76 -52.89 3.10 4.43
C ASN A 76 -51.93 2.51 5.47
N VAL A 77 -50.68 2.22 5.05
CA VAL A 77 -49.61 1.67 5.90
C VAL A 77 -49.22 2.64 7.03
N GLU A 78 -49.23 3.94 6.78
CA GLU A 78 -48.84 4.95 7.78
C GLU A 78 -49.78 4.99 8.98
N GLU A 79 -51.09 4.91 8.73
CA GLU A 79 -52.10 4.89 9.78
C GLU A 79 -51.99 3.61 10.64
N HIS A 80 -51.69 2.48 10.00
CA HIS A 80 -51.45 1.22 10.70
C HIS A 80 -50.25 1.33 11.65
N VAL A 81 -49.11 1.80 11.12
CA VAL A 81 -47.88 1.99 11.90
C VAL A 81 -48.13 2.95 13.06
N LEU A 82 -48.79 4.09 12.84
CA LEU A 82 -49.11 5.04 13.90
C LEU A 82 -50.01 4.44 14.99
N LYS A 83 -50.98 3.62 14.62
CA LYS A 83 -51.85 2.93 15.59
C LYS A 83 -51.07 1.88 16.39
N ALA A 84 -50.19 1.12 15.73
CA ALA A 84 -49.29 0.17 16.39
C ALA A 84 -48.46 0.86 17.48
N GLN A 85 -47.85 1.99 17.11
CA GLN A 85 -47.01 2.78 18.01
C GLN A 85 -47.79 3.23 19.23
N ASN A 86 -48.99 3.76 19.04
CA ASN A 86 -49.83 4.22 20.15
C ASN A 86 -50.21 3.07 21.10
N LEU A 87 -50.56 1.90 20.57
CA LEU A 87 -50.89 0.73 21.37
C LEU A 87 -49.66 0.23 22.16
N LEU A 88 -48.49 0.17 21.53
CA LEU A 88 -47.24 -0.26 22.17
C LEU A 88 -46.73 0.74 23.21
N ARG A 89 -46.88 2.05 22.98
CA ARG A 89 -46.48 3.10 23.94
C ARG A 89 -47.28 3.05 25.23
N ASN A 90 -48.53 2.60 25.17
CA ASN A 90 -49.40 2.43 26.35
C ASN A 90 -48.99 1.24 27.23
N LEU A 91 -48.13 0.35 26.75
CA LEU A 91 -47.57 -0.76 27.52
C LEU A 91 -46.32 -0.33 28.31
N PRO A 92 -46.07 -0.94 29.48
CA PRO A 92 -44.79 -0.81 30.19
C PRO A 92 -43.62 -1.23 29.30
N VAL A 93 -42.50 -0.51 29.40
CA VAL A 93 -41.30 -0.70 28.55
C VAL A 93 -40.81 -2.15 28.55
N ASN A 94 -40.79 -2.80 29.71
CA ASN A 94 -40.31 -4.17 29.89
C ASN A 94 -41.24 -5.25 29.29
N VAL A 95 -42.46 -4.89 28.88
CA VAL A 95 -43.48 -5.83 28.37
C VAL A 95 -43.67 -5.69 26.85
N ARG A 96 -43.17 -4.60 26.24
CA ARG A 96 -43.35 -4.32 24.80
C ARG A 96 -42.76 -5.40 23.90
N ALA A 97 -41.50 -5.78 24.13
CA ALA A 97 -40.85 -6.85 23.36
C ALA A 97 -41.58 -8.19 23.49
N GLU A 98 -41.96 -8.57 24.71
CA GLU A 98 -42.74 -9.79 24.96
C GLU A 98 -44.08 -9.75 24.21
N THR A 99 -44.75 -8.60 24.19
CA THR A 99 -46.03 -8.44 23.50
C THR A 99 -45.91 -8.68 22.00
N LEU A 100 -44.85 -8.15 21.39
CA LEU A 100 -44.57 -8.34 19.96
C LEU A 100 -44.24 -9.81 19.67
N GLY A 101 -43.41 -10.43 20.51
CA GLY A 101 -43.12 -11.87 20.43
C GLY A 101 -44.37 -12.74 20.58
N ILE A 102 -45.29 -12.42 21.50
CA ILE A 102 -46.56 -13.15 21.65
C ILE A 102 -47.45 -12.95 20.42
N ALA A 103 -47.55 -11.74 19.88
CA ALA A 103 -48.40 -11.43 18.74
C ALA A 103 -48.03 -12.26 17.50
N TYR A 104 -46.74 -12.52 17.32
CA TYR A 104 -46.19 -13.28 16.20
C TYR A 104 -45.71 -14.68 16.58
N ALA A 105 -46.19 -15.25 17.69
CA ALA A 105 -45.85 -16.62 18.12
C ALA A 105 -44.32 -16.90 18.20
N GLN A 106 -43.52 -15.90 18.57
CA GLN A 106 -42.05 -15.93 18.61
C GLN A 106 -41.37 -16.11 17.24
N ASP A 107 -42.08 -15.87 16.14
CA ASP A 107 -41.51 -15.78 14.80
C ASP A 107 -40.66 -14.50 14.69
N LEU A 108 -39.34 -14.69 14.68
CA LEU A 108 -38.36 -13.61 14.62
C LEU A 108 -38.46 -12.81 13.31
N ASP A 109 -38.93 -13.41 12.22
CA ASP A 109 -39.03 -12.77 10.91
C ASP A 109 -40.14 -11.73 10.90
N GLN A 110 -41.31 -12.14 11.41
CA GLN A 110 -42.44 -11.23 11.57
C GLN A 110 -42.15 -10.16 12.62
N CYS A 111 -41.44 -10.52 13.69
CA CYS A 111 -40.99 -9.55 14.67
C CYS A 111 -40.05 -8.52 14.04
N ALA A 112 -39.08 -8.94 13.23
CA ALA A 112 -38.14 -8.06 12.56
C ALA A 112 -38.82 -7.18 11.51
N SER A 113 -39.71 -7.74 10.68
CA SER A 113 -40.55 -6.97 9.74
C SER A 113 -41.31 -5.88 10.48
N ARG A 114 -41.90 -6.23 11.63
CA ARG A 114 -42.65 -5.25 12.42
C ARG A 114 -41.76 -4.17 13.03
N LEU A 115 -40.55 -4.52 13.45
CA LEU A 115 -39.57 -3.52 13.90
C LEU A 115 -39.16 -2.61 12.72
N ILE A 116 -38.94 -3.14 11.52
CA ILE A 116 -38.66 -2.32 10.34
C ILE A 116 -39.78 -1.30 10.10
N ASP A 117 -41.04 -1.74 10.12
CA ASP A 117 -42.20 -0.85 9.93
C ASP A 117 -42.32 0.22 11.02
N LEU A 118 -41.90 -0.09 12.24
CA LEU A 118 -41.93 0.84 13.36
C LEU A 118 -40.80 1.88 13.29
N ALA A 119 -39.73 1.63 12.53
CA ALA A 119 -38.71 2.64 12.25
C ALA A 119 -39.28 3.72 11.29
N PRO A 120 -38.92 5.01 11.44
CA PRO A 120 -37.84 5.57 12.25
C PRO A 120 -38.24 5.91 13.71
N PHE A 121 -39.42 5.49 14.16
CA PHE A 121 -39.95 5.92 15.45
C PHE A 121 -39.30 5.15 16.60
N LYS A 122 -38.57 5.88 17.44
CA LYS A 122 -37.95 5.31 18.63
C LYS A 122 -39.04 4.91 19.64
N ILE A 123 -39.23 3.60 19.83
CA ILE A 123 -40.02 3.03 20.92
C ILE A 123 -39.08 2.24 21.83
N ASP A 124 -38.93 2.69 23.07
CA ASP A 124 -38.09 2.00 24.04
C ASP A 124 -38.65 0.61 24.37
N GLY A 125 -37.76 -0.30 24.76
CA GLY A 125 -38.13 -1.66 25.21
C GLY A 125 -37.95 -2.76 24.17
N PHE A 126 -37.51 -2.44 22.96
CA PHE A 126 -37.24 -3.41 21.89
C PHE A 126 -35.77 -3.81 21.71
N SER A 127 -34.83 -3.17 22.41
CA SER A 127 -33.39 -3.44 22.27
C SER A 127 -33.02 -4.90 22.53
N ALA A 128 -33.64 -5.55 23.53
CA ALA A 128 -33.38 -6.96 23.83
C ALA A 128 -33.85 -7.87 22.68
N LEU A 129 -35.06 -7.65 22.16
CA LEU A 129 -35.59 -8.41 21.02
C LEU A 129 -34.75 -8.19 19.76
N ALA A 130 -34.36 -6.95 19.48
CA ALA A 130 -33.52 -6.65 18.33
C ALA A 130 -32.13 -7.33 18.41
N ARG A 131 -31.55 -7.42 19.62
CA ARG A 131 -30.33 -8.21 19.88
C ARG A 131 -30.55 -9.70 19.67
N THR A 132 -31.65 -10.26 20.16
CA THR A 132 -31.97 -11.67 19.93
C THR A 132 -32.08 -11.97 18.43
N ILE A 133 -32.79 -11.13 17.67
CA ILE A 133 -32.93 -11.27 16.22
C ILE A 133 -31.56 -11.18 15.53
N GLN A 134 -30.76 -10.15 15.84
CA GLN A 134 -29.44 -10.00 15.23
C GLN A 134 -28.54 -11.22 15.52
N GLN A 135 -28.49 -11.68 16.78
CA GLN A 135 -27.67 -12.82 17.18
C GLN A 135 -28.10 -14.11 16.47
N ASP A 136 -29.40 -14.37 16.41
CA ASP A 136 -29.95 -15.53 15.71
C ASP A 136 -29.58 -15.50 14.22
N TRP A 137 -29.78 -14.36 13.56
CA TRP A 137 -29.49 -14.21 12.14
C TRP A 137 -27.99 -14.19 11.81
N GLU A 138 -27.15 -13.73 12.73
CA GLU A 138 -25.69 -13.86 12.60
C GLU A 138 -25.27 -15.32 12.69
N LEU A 139 -25.81 -16.07 13.66
CA LEU A 139 -25.52 -17.50 13.88
C LEU A 139 -26.02 -18.37 12.72
N ASN A 140 -27.23 -18.09 12.23
CA ASN A 140 -27.87 -18.82 11.14
C ASN A 140 -27.46 -18.33 9.75
N ALA A 141 -26.52 -17.37 9.67
CA ALA A 141 -26.02 -16.78 8.44
C ALA A 141 -27.13 -16.35 7.46
N ARG A 142 -28.15 -15.65 7.96
CA ARG A 142 -29.23 -15.14 7.11
C ARG A 142 -28.68 -14.08 6.15
N GLU A 143 -29.14 -14.12 4.90
CA GLU A 143 -28.62 -13.32 3.78
C GLU A 143 -29.70 -12.61 2.94
N ASP A 144 -30.96 -12.57 3.37
CA ASP A 144 -32.07 -12.01 2.59
C ASP A 144 -32.36 -10.51 2.86
N ASP A 145 -33.13 -9.86 1.99
CA ASP A 145 -33.41 -8.41 2.04
C ASP A 145 -34.07 -7.96 3.34
N LEU A 146 -34.79 -8.86 4.02
CA LEU A 146 -35.32 -8.59 5.35
C LEU A 146 -34.18 -8.35 6.35
N ALA A 147 -33.13 -9.17 6.34
CA ALA A 147 -31.95 -8.96 7.17
C ALA A 147 -31.28 -7.61 6.93
N LEU A 148 -31.16 -7.20 5.66
CA LEU A 148 -30.53 -5.92 5.30
C LEU A 148 -31.38 -4.73 5.76
N ALA A 149 -32.69 -4.79 5.52
CA ALA A 149 -33.63 -3.76 5.97
C ALA A 149 -33.62 -3.62 7.50
N PHE A 150 -33.56 -4.75 8.22
CA PHE A 150 -33.49 -4.76 9.67
C PHE A 150 -32.18 -4.16 10.20
N TYR A 151 -31.02 -4.53 9.63
CA TYR A 151 -29.73 -4.00 10.07
C TYR A 151 -29.57 -2.49 9.84
N ARG A 152 -30.28 -1.92 8.86
CA ARG A 152 -30.34 -0.46 8.64
C ARG A 152 -31.07 0.29 9.75
N VAL A 153 -31.99 -0.35 10.47
CA VAL A 153 -32.79 0.30 11.52
C VAL A 153 -32.32 -0.02 12.95
N LEU A 154 -31.26 -0.81 13.13
CA LEU A 154 -30.76 -1.21 14.45
C LEU A 154 -30.44 -0.03 15.38
N THR A 155 -29.98 1.10 14.84
CA THR A 155 -29.68 2.29 15.64
C THR A 155 -30.92 2.86 16.36
N VAL A 156 -32.12 2.68 15.79
CA VAL A 156 -33.40 3.02 16.43
C VAL A 156 -33.63 2.21 17.70
N TYR A 157 -33.08 0.99 17.75
CA TYR A 157 -33.24 0.02 18.83
C TYR A 157 -32.06 -0.02 19.81
N GLY A 158 -31.23 1.03 19.85
CA GLY A 158 -30.20 1.21 20.87
C GLY A 158 -28.86 0.55 20.55
N PHE A 159 -28.66 0.10 19.32
CA PHE A 159 -27.34 -0.23 18.81
C PHE A 159 -26.54 1.03 18.54
N SER A 160 -25.23 0.97 18.77
CA SER A 160 -24.33 2.02 18.31
C SER A 160 -24.30 2.03 16.78
N LEU A 161 -23.99 3.20 16.21
CA LEU A 161 -23.82 3.36 14.76
C LEU A 161 -22.76 2.40 14.21
N LEU A 162 -21.70 2.14 14.98
CA LEU A 162 -20.64 1.21 14.64
C LEU A 162 -21.14 -0.24 14.56
N GLU A 163 -21.87 -0.71 15.58
CA GLU A 163 -22.41 -2.09 15.60
C GLU A 163 -23.37 -2.34 14.43
N ALA A 164 -24.26 -1.39 14.15
CA ALA A 164 -25.21 -1.49 13.03
C ALA A 164 -24.48 -1.53 11.68
N ALA A 165 -23.44 -0.70 11.49
CA ALA A 165 -22.63 -0.71 10.27
C ALA A 165 -21.85 -2.02 10.10
N VAL A 166 -21.25 -2.55 11.17
CA VAL A 166 -20.55 -3.84 11.15
C VAL A 166 -21.48 -4.98 10.73
N ALA A 167 -22.69 -5.04 11.29
CA ALA A 167 -23.69 -6.05 10.94
C ALA A 167 -24.09 -5.96 9.45
N GLN A 168 -24.32 -4.74 8.93
CA GLN A 168 -24.63 -4.51 7.52
C GLN A 168 -23.49 -4.97 6.60
N VAL A 169 -22.23 -4.61 6.90
CA VAL A 169 -21.09 -4.99 6.06
C VAL A 169 -20.88 -6.50 6.06
N ARG A 170 -21.00 -7.18 7.21
CA ARG A 170 -20.90 -8.64 7.29
C ARG A 170 -21.97 -9.33 6.45
N LEU A 171 -23.22 -8.86 6.52
CA LEU A 171 -24.31 -9.36 5.70
C LEU A 171 -24.02 -9.18 4.21
N LEU A 172 -23.65 -7.97 3.82
CA LEU A 172 -23.37 -7.63 2.42
C LEU A 172 -22.20 -8.44 1.86
N ASN A 173 -21.14 -8.66 2.65
CA ASN A 173 -19.99 -9.46 2.23
C ASN A 173 -20.39 -10.92 1.94
N ARG A 174 -21.27 -11.51 2.77
CA ARG A 174 -21.77 -12.88 2.55
C ARG A 174 -22.54 -13.05 1.24
N ARG A 175 -23.23 -12.00 0.78
CA ARG A 175 -24.00 -12.02 -0.49
C ARG A 175 -23.14 -11.96 -1.76
N VAL A 176 -21.84 -11.67 -1.65
CA VAL A 176 -20.98 -11.50 -2.82
C VAL A 176 -20.68 -12.85 -3.46
N SER A 177 -21.46 -13.22 -4.47
CA SER A 177 -21.34 -14.48 -5.22
C SER A 177 -20.98 -14.30 -6.69
N SER A 178 -20.97 -13.06 -7.20
CA SER A 178 -20.71 -12.74 -8.61
C SER A 178 -20.03 -11.38 -8.77
N SER A 179 -19.47 -11.11 -9.95
CA SER A 179 -18.85 -9.83 -10.28
C SER A 179 -19.83 -8.64 -10.22
N LYS A 180 -21.07 -8.83 -10.67
CA LYS A 180 -22.12 -7.82 -10.53
C LYS A 180 -22.45 -7.56 -9.05
N ALA A 181 -22.62 -8.62 -8.26
CA ALA A 181 -22.84 -8.50 -6.83
C ALA A 181 -21.69 -7.79 -6.11
N LYS A 182 -20.45 -7.92 -6.61
CA LYS A 182 -19.28 -7.21 -6.09
C LYS A 182 -19.38 -5.69 -6.30
N ILE A 183 -19.87 -5.23 -7.45
CA ILE A 183 -20.05 -3.79 -7.71
C ILE A 183 -21.11 -3.21 -6.78
N ASP A 184 -22.28 -3.85 -6.72
CA ASP A 184 -23.40 -3.44 -5.85
C ASP A 184 -22.97 -3.44 -4.36
N PHE A 185 -22.15 -4.41 -3.98
CA PHE A 185 -21.51 -4.50 -2.67
C PHE A 185 -20.61 -3.29 -2.38
N LEU A 186 -19.71 -2.95 -3.30
CA LEU A 186 -18.76 -1.84 -3.10
C LEU A 186 -19.47 -0.48 -3.01
N GLU A 187 -20.54 -0.28 -3.79
CA GLU A 187 -21.38 0.92 -3.68
C GLU A 187 -22.08 1.00 -2.32
N SER A 188 -22.71 -0.10 -1.89
CA SER A 188 -23.35 -0.18 -0.57
C SER A 188 -22.37 0.01 0.58
N LEU A 189 -21.17 -0.59 0.47
CA LEU A 189 -20.10 -0.46 1.45
C LEU A 189 -19.63 1.00 1.53
N ARG A 190 -19.43 1.66 0.39
CA ARG A 190 -19.09 3.08 0.34
C ARG A 190 -20.14 3.92 1.07
N GLU A 191 -21.43 3.72 0.80
CA GLU A 191 -22.51 4.46 1.45
C GLU A 191 -22.48 4.28 2.97
N ILE A 192 -22.33 3.03 3.44
CA ILE A 192 -22.23 2.73 4.88
C ILE A 192 -21.02 3.44 5.50
N ILE A 193 -19.84 3.39 4.86
CA ILE A 193 -18.64 4.06 5.36
C ILE A 193 -18.82 5.58 5.40
N GLN A 194 -19.46 6.17 4.38
CA GLN A 194 -19.67 7.62 4.28
C GLN A 194 -20.63 8.16 5.34
N GLN A 195 -21.58 7.34 5.81
CA GLN A 195 -22.48 7.68 6.91
C GLN A 195 -21.78 7.67 8.28
N LEU A 196 -20.60 7.06 8.40
CA LEU A 196 -19.83 6.99 9.64
C LEU A 196 -18.93 8.23 9.82
N PRO A 197 -18.77 8.71 11.07
CA PRO A 197 -17.71 9.66 11.41
C PRO A 197 -16.34 9.12 10.99
N VAL A 198 -15.46 9.98 10.49
CA VAL A 198 -14.13 9.61 9.96
C VAL A 198 -13.33 8.74 10.94
N ALA A 199 -13.39 9.06 12.24
CA ALA A 199 -12.70 8.32 13.29
C ALA A 199 -13.20 6.87 13.50
N MET A 200 -14.39 6.52 13.02
CA MET A 200 -14.99 5.18 13.18
C MET A 200 -14.80 4.27 11.95
N ARG A 201 -14.46 4.84 10.79
CA ARG A 201 -14.47 4.12 9.50
C ARG A 201 -13.50 2.94 9.47
N SER A 202 -12.25 3.15 9.88
CA SER A 202 -11.23 2.08 9.97
C SER A 202 -11.63 1.01 10.98
N LYS A 203 -12.12 1.42 12.16
CA LYS A 203 -12.59 0.49 13.21
C LYS A 203 -13.76 -0.37 12.73
N MET A 204 -14.69 0.20 11.97
CA MET A 204 -15.81 -0.53 11.40
C MET A 204 -15.33 -1.64 10.47
N LEU A 205 -14.44 -1.33 9.52
CA LEU A 205 -13.90 -2.35 8.62
C LEU A 205 -13.12 -3.42 9.39
N SER A 206 -12.23 -3.03 10.30
CA SER A 206 -11.47 -3.97 11.14
C SER A 206 -12.41 -4.94 11.89
N GLN A 207 -13.50 -4.46 12.48
CA GLN A 207 -14.48 -5.30 13.16
C GLN A 207 -15.32 -6.16 12.20
N ALA A 208 -15.70 -5.62 11.04
CA ALA A 208 -16.49 -6.34 10.04
C ALA A 208 -15.72 -7.56 9.50
N TYR A 209 -14.44 -7.39 9.23
CA TYR A 209 -13.54 -8.42 8.68
C TYR A 209 -12.71 -9.15 9.76
N GLN A 210 -12.97 -8.92 11.04
CA GLN A 210 -12.28 -9.59 12.16
C GLN A 210 -10.75 -9.49 12.07
N ASP A 211 -10.24 -8.34 11.64
CA ASP A 211 -8.81 -8.09 11.41
C ASP A 211 -8.15 -9.04 10.39
N ASP A 212 -8.91 -9.68 9.50
CA ASP A 212 -8.37 -10.42 8.35
C ASP A 212 -7.73 -9.44 7.35
N TYR A 213 -6.42 -9.26 7.47
CA TYR A 213 -5.66 -8.36 6.61
C TYR A 213 -5.67 -8.73 5.12
N ILE A 214 -5.99 -9.98 4.76
CA ILE A 214 -6.14 -10.37 3.36
C ILE A 214 -7.42 -9.75 2.80
N GLN A 215 -8.57 -10.04 3.41
CA GLN A 215 -9.86 -9.51 2.97
C GLN A 215 -9.91 -7.98 3.06
N LEU A 216 -9.32 -7.41 4.12
CA LEU A 216 -9.24 -5.96 4.27
C LEU A 216 -8.42 -5.30 3.15
N ALA A 217 -7.31 -5.91 2.74
CA ALA A 217 -6.51 -5.37 1.65
C ALA A 217 -7.25 -5.46 0.31
N GLU A 218 -7.95 -6.56 0.03
CA GLU A 218 -8.78 -6.71 -1.18
C GLU A 218 -9.86 -5.60 -1.23
N VAL A 219 -10.57 -5.41 -0.13
CA VAL A 219 -11.60 -4.37 -0.01
C VAL A 219 -11.02 -2.97 -0.18
N LEU A 220 -9.84 -2.70 0.38
CA LEU A 220 -9.17 -1.41 0.15
C LEU A 220 -8.73 -1.25 -1.31
N ILE A 221 -8.17 -2.28 -1.95
CA ILE A 221 -7.82 -2.22 -3.38
C ILE A 221 -9.04 -1.85 -4.21
N ASP A 222 -10.18 -2.49 -3.94
CA ASP A 222 -11.43 -2.23 -4.66
C ASP A 222 -12.04 -0.86 -4.35
N LEU A 223 -11.91 -0.38 -3.10
CA LEU A 223 -12.43 0.92 -2.67
C LEU A 223 -11.57 2.12 -3.11
N ASN A 224 -10.36 1.90 -3.64
CA ASN A 224 -9.42 2.95 -4.02
C ASN A 224 -10.04 4.00 -4.97
N THR A 225 -10.93 3.57 -5.87
CA THR A 225 -11.62 4.44 -6.84
C THR A 225 -12.47 5.53 -6.17
N PHE A 226 -12.94 5.30 -4.94
CA PHE A 226 -13.84 6.20 -4.21
C PHE A 226 -13.13 7.20 -3.29
N LYS A 227 -11.81 7.06 -3.08
CA LYS A 227 -10.98 7.97 -2.24
C LYS A 227 -11.59 8.26 -0.86
N ILE A 228 -11.95 7.21 -0.13
CA ILE A 228 -12.62 7.32 1.16
C ILE A 228 -11.64 7.69 2.27
N GLU A 229 -11.86 8.83 2.92
CA GLU A 229 -11.07 9.28 4.06
C GLU A 229 -11.31 8.44 5.33
N GLY A 230 -10.35 8.45 6.27
CA GLY A 230 -10.46 7.77 7.57
C GLY A 230 -10.00 6.29 7.54
N LEU A 231 -9.52 5.81 6.40
CA LEU A 231 -9.02 4.45 6.21
C LEU A 231 -7.49 4.30 6.40
N LYS A 232 -6.78 5.42 6.65
CA LYS A 232 -5.34 5.40 6.94
C LYS A 232 -4.94 4.41 8.06
N PRO A 233 -5.64 4.33 9.21
CA PRO A 233 -5.21 3.44 10.30
C PRO A 233 -5.20 1.96 9.90
N ILE A 234 -6.19 1.52 9.12
CA ILE A 234 -6.28 0.12 8.69
C ILE A 234 -5.28 -0.18 7.58
N ALA A 235 -5.05 0.75 6.65
CA ALA A 235 -4.00 0.62 5.64
C ALA A 235 -2.60 0.54 6.29
N ALA A 236 -2.35 1.35 7.32
CA ALA A 236 -1.10 1.31 8.09
C ALA A 236 -0.91 -0.02 8.83
N ALA A 237 -1.98 -0.56 9.45
CA ALA A 237 -1.94 -1.84 10.13
C ALA A 237 -1.61 -3.01 9.18
N ILE A 238 -2.25 -3.05 8.00
CA ILE A 238 -1.95 -4.06 6.96
C ILE A 238 -0.49 -3.93 6.51
N LYS A 239 -0.04 -2.70 6.18
CA LYS A 239 1.35 -2.45 5.77
C LYS A 239 2.34 -2.96 6.81
N GLN A 240 2.14 -2.61 8.09
CA GLN A 240 3.01 -3.04 9.18
C GLN A 240 3.07 -4.56 9.27
N ALA A 241 1.91 -5.22 9.33
CA ALA A 241 1.84 -6.67 9.43
C ALA A 241 2.52 -7.38 8.24
N TRP A 242 2.35 -6.86 7.03
CA TRP A 242 2.95 -7.44 5.83
C TRP A 242 4.43 -7.14 5.67
N ASP A 243 4.90 -6.01 6.18
CA ASP A 243 6.33 -5.72 6.27
C ASP A 243 7.03 -6.68 7.25
N GLU A 244 6.42 -6.94 8.41
CA GLU A 244 6.92 -7.90 9.41
C GLU A 244 6.93 -9.35 8.87
N GLN A 245 5.91 -9.72 8.09
CA GLN A 245 5.83 -11.04 7.43
C GLN A 245 6.64 -11.15 6.14
N GLU A 246 7.26 -10.06 5.69
CA GLU A 246 7.90 -9.91 4.39
C GLU A 246 7.08 -10.41 3.18
N ARG A 247 5.76 -10.18 3.23
CA ARG A 247 4.83 -10.65 2.21
C ARG A 247 5.20 -10.10 0.82
N SER A 248 5.16 -10.97 -0.20
CA SER A 248 5.64 -10.64 -1.54
C SER A 248 4.83 -11.27 -2.67
N ASP A 249 3.51 -11.37 -2.50
CA ASP A 249 2.58 -11.87 -3.52
C ASP A 249 1.92 -10.75 -4.34
N ALA A 250 1.12 -11.14 -5.34
CA ALA A 250 0.41 -10.22 -6.22
C ALA A 250 -0.60 -9.32 -5.48
N LEU A 251 -1.19 -9.82 -4.38
CA LEU A 251 -2.09 -9.04 -3.55
C LEU A 251 -1.33 -7.92 -2.83
N ALA A 252 -0.18 -8.24 -2.23
CA ALA A 252 0.70 -7.25 -1.61
C ALA A 252 1.12 -6.16 -2.60
N LEU A 253 1.56 -6.55 -3.80
CA LEU A 253 1.89 -5.61 -4.87
C LEU A 253 0.73 -4.69 -5.23
N SER A 254 -0.48 -5.25 -5.39
CA SER A 254 -1.69 -4.49 -5.75
C SER A 254 -2.09 -3.52 -4.65
N PHE A 255 -1.99 -3.95 -3.38
CA PHE A 255 -2.26 -3.11 -2.22
C PHE A 255 -1.27 -1.94 -2.15
N TYR A 256 0.04 -2.18 -2.20
CA TYR A 256 1.04 -1.10 -2.10
C TYR A 256 0.94 -0.08 -3.24
N ARG A 257 0.36 -0.44 -4.39
CA ARG A 257 0.07 0.52 -5.47
C ARG A 257 -1.05 1.51 -5.13
N VAL A 258 -1.95 1.17 -4.20
CA VAL A 258 -3.10 2.00 -3.84
C VAL A 258 -2.97 2.67 -2.47
N VAL A 259 -2.04 2.24 -1.61
CA VAL A 259 -1.98 2.74 -0.22
C VAL A 259 -1.76 4.25 -0.08
N THR A 260 -1.18 4.90 -1.08
CA THR A 260 -0.97 6.35 -1.09
C THR A 260 -2.31 7.11 -1.15
N ALA A 261 -3.34 6.52 -1.75
CA ALA A 261 -4.71 7.06 -1.72
C ALA A 261 -5.30 7.11 -0.30
N TYR A 262 -4.77 6.30 0.62
CA TYR A 262 -5.13 6.30 2.04
C TYR A 262 -4.21 7.15 2.91
N GLY A 263 -3.31 7.94 2.30
CA GLY A 263 -2.42 8.85 3.02
C GLY A 263 -1.23 8.16 3.70
N LEU A 264 -0.83 6.97 3.24
CA LEU A 264 0.48 6.41 3.56
C LEU A 264 1.58 7.10 2.74
N ASP A 265 2.80 7.06 3.29
CA ASP A 265 3.96 7.69 2.65
C ASP A 265 4.25 7.07 1.27
N PRO A 266 4.28 7.87 0.19
CA PRO A 266 4.56 7.37 -1.15
C PRO A 266 5.95 6.74 -1.27
N ILE A 267 6.96 7.23 -0.54
CA ILE A 267 8.31 6.65 -0.62
C ILE A 267 8.33 5.26 0.02
N ALA A 268 7.79 5.10 1.22
CA ALA A 268 7.68 3.79 1.86
C ALA A 268 6.83 2.78 1.05
N ALA A 269 5.78 3.24 0.35
CA ALA A 269 4.99 2.40 -0.55
C ALA A 269 5.82 1.97 -1.78
N LEU A 270 6.54 2.91 -2.40
CA LEU A 270 7.44 2.66 -3.53
C LEU A 270 8.53 1.65 -3.17
N GLU A 271 9.18 1.79 -2.01
CA GLU A 271 10.16 0.83 -1.51
C GLU A 271 9.58 -0.59 -1.39
N SER A 272 8.34 -0.68 -0.89
CA SER A 272 7.63 -1.97 -0.74
C SER A 272 7.32 -2.59 -2.11
N ILE A 273 6.84 -1.79 -3.08
CA ILE A 273 6.60 -2.22 -4.46
C ILE A 273 7.88 -2.77 -5.10
N VAL A 274 8.96 -1.99 -5.07
CA VAL A 274 10.25 -2.36 -5.68
C VAL A 274 10.80 -3.63 -5.04
N ARG A 275 10.73 -3.76 -3.70
CA ARG A 275 11.16 -4.96 -2.98
C ARG A 275 10.40 -6.20 -3.47
N ILE A 276 9.08 -6.11 -3.65
CA ILE A 276 8.27 -7.23 -4.13
C ILE A 276 8.63 -7.59 -5.56
N LEU A 277 8.71 -6.61 -6.47
CA LEU A 277 9.05 -6.84 -7.87
C LEU A 277 10.42 -7.48 -8.03
N VAL A 278 11.41 -7.04 -7.24
CA VAL A 278 12.74 -7.66 -7.19
C VAL A 278 12.68 -9.11 -6.69
N LYS A 279 11.90 -9.40 -5.63
CA LYS A 279 11.70 -10.77 -5.12
C LYS A 279 11.03 -11.67 -6.18
N LEU A 280 10.12 -11.11 -6.98
CA LEU A 280 9.45 -11.80 -8.10
C LEU A 280 10.29 -11.84 -9.39
N ALA A 281 11.52 -11.32 -9.36
CA ALA A 281 12.41 -11.18 -10.51
C ALA A 281 11.86 -10.33 -11.69
N ASP A 282 10.83 -9.51 -11.46
CA ASP A 282 10.31 -8.55 -12.44
C ASP A 282 11.10 -7.22 -12.38
N TYR A 283 12.36 -7.30 -12.79
CA TYR A 283 13.29 -6.18 -12.76
C TYR A 283 12.86 -5.04 -13.69
N ALA A 284 12.23 -5.36 -14.83
CA ALA A 284 11.80 -4.38 -15.81
C ALA A 284 10.66 -3.51 -15.24
N GLN A 285 9.67 -4.12 -14.57
CA GLN A 285 8.62 -3.36 -13.91
C GLN A 285 9.16 -2.58 -12.71
N ALA A 286 10.11 -3.14 -11.94
CA ALA A 286 10.74 -2.43 -10.83
C ALA A 286 11.45 -1.15 -11.29
N GLU A 287 12.22 -1.24 -12.38
CA GLU A 287 12.87 -0.08 -13.00
C GLU A 287 11.84 0.93 -13.51
N ALA A 288 10.78 0.48 -14.21
CA ALA A 288 9.76 1.38 -14.76
C ALA A 288 9.08 2.23 -13.67
N VAL A 289 8.70 1.61 -12.56
CA VAL A 289 8.07 2.30 -11.42
C VAL A 289 9.03 3.31 -10.77
N LEU A 290 10.32 2.96 -10.64
CA LEU A 290 11.34 3.89 -10.14
C LEU A 290 11.61 5.05 -11.11
N CYS A 291 11.60 4.80 -12.41
CA CYS A 291 11.77 5.86 -13.40
C CYS A 291 10.62 6.84 -13.36
N GLU A 292 9.39 6.35 -13.28
CA GLU A 292 8.20 7.20 -13.14
C GLU A 292 8.32 8.09 -11.90
N ALA A 293 8.64 7.50 -10.74
CA ALA A 293 8.83 8.25 -9.50
C ALA A 293 9.95 9.29 -9.61
N PHE A 294 11.08 8.93 -10.26
CA PHE A 294 12.21 9.84 -10.49
C PHE A 294 11.81 11.02 -11.38
N THR A 295 11.06 10.76 -12.47
CA THR A 295 10.57 11.82 -13.37
C THR A 295 9.55 12.74 -12.71
N GLN A 296 8.81 12.25 -11.73
CA GLN A 296 7.89 13.05 -10.92
C GLN A 296 8.60 13.87 -9.83
N GLY A 297 9.93 13.77 -9.72
CA GLY A 297 10.72 14.51 -8.74
C GLY A 297 10.62 13.97 -7.31
N LEU A 298 10.18 12.71 -7.13
CA LEU A 298 10.21 12.07 -5.81
C LEU A 298 11.66 11.85 -5.37
N LEU A 299 12.01 12.40 -4.21
CA LEU A 299 13.31 12.18 -3.59
C LEU A 299 13.36 10.79 -2.97
N PHE A 300 14.26 9.93 -3.45
CA PHE A 300 14.42 8.59 -2.91
C PHE A 300 15.21 8.60 -1.60
N SER A 301 15.07 7.54 -0.81
CA SER A 301 16.11 7.18 0.15
C SER A 301 17.39 6.79 -0.61
N ALA A 302 18.56 6.99 -0.01
CA ALA A 302 19.81 6.62 -0.64
C ALA A 302 19.87 5.11 -0.99
N ASP A 303 19.30 4.27 -0.12
CA ASP A 303 19.20 2.83 -0.34
C ASP A 303 18.28 2.47 -1.52
N LEU A 304 17.12 3.12 -1.64
CA LEU A 304 16.23 2.92 -2.79
C LEU A 304 16.88 3.40 -4.09
N TYR A 305 17.56 4.54 -4.06
CA TYR A 305 18.31 5.05 -5.21
C TYR A 305 19.43 4.08 -5.61
N TRP A 306 20.14 3.52 -4.64
CA TRP A 306 21.19 2.52 -4.90
C TRP A 306 20.61 1.23 -5.51
N ARG A 307 19.43 0.80 -5.08
CA ARG A 307 18.69 -0.31 -5.73
C ARG A 307 18.29 0.04 -7.16
N PHE A 308 17.87 1.28 -7.42
CA PHE A 308 17.56 1.74 -8.77
C PHE A 308 18.76 1.64 -9.70
N LEU A 309 19.94 2.08 -9.24
CA LEU A 309 21.21 1.91 -9.96
C LEU A 309 21.53 0.44 -10.25
N GLY A 310 21.32 -0.44 -9.26
CA GLY A 310 21.50 -1.88 -9.42
C GLY A 310 20.58 -2.49 -10.49
N LEU A 311 19.33 -2.03 -10.57
CA LEU A 311 18.37 -2.48 -11.60
C LEU A 311 18.78 -2.05 -13.00
N VAL A 312 19.16 -0.77 -13.18
CA VAL A 312 19.58 -0.22 -14.46
C VAL A 312 20.84 -0.94 -14.98
N GLN A 313 21.78 -1.27 -14.09
CA GLN A 313 22.94 -2.07 -14.43
C GLN A 313 22.57 -3.52 -14.79
N ARG A 314 21.70 -4.17 -13.99
CA ARG A 314 21.28 -5.56 -14.21
C ARG A 314 20.50 -5.75 -15.52
N LEU A 315 19.77 -4.73 -15.94
CA LEU A 315 19.03 -4.69 -17.20
C LEU A 315 19.87 -4.20 -18.38
N GLU A 316 21.19 -4.03 -18.18
CA GLU A 316 22.15 -3.64 -19.22
C GLU A 316 21.71 -2.37 -19.96
N ARG A 317 21.14 -1.40 -19.24
CA ARG A 317 20.72 -0.14 -19.85
C ARG A 317 21.94 0.62 -20.39
N PRO A 318 21.76 1.51 -21.39
CA PRO A 318 22.87 2.21 -22.03
C PRO A 318 23.81 2.91 -21.02
N PRO A 319 25.14 2.90 -21.26
CA PRO A 319 26.13 3.50 -20.35
C PRO A 319 25.83 4.95 -19.94
N MET A 320 25.33 5.77 -20.86
CA MET A 320 24.95 7.16 -20.57
C MET A 320 23.85 7.26 -19.50
N ARG A 321 22.85 6.38 -19.54
CA ARG A 321 21.77 6.37 -18.55
C ARG A 321 22.26 5.91 -17.17
N GLN A 322 23.17 4.94 -17.14
CA GLN A 322 23.83 4.53 -15.91
C GLN A 322 24.64 5.68 -15.30
N LEU A 323 25.40 6.40 -16.15
CA LEU A 323 26.22 7.54 -15.76
C LEU A 323 25.37 8.68 -15.19
N GLU A 324 24.27 9.06 -15.87
CA GLU A 324 23.35 10.11 -15.42
C GLU A 324 22.84 9.85 -14.00
N LEU A 325 22.35 8.63 -13.75
CA LEU A 325 21.85 8.25 -12.42
C LEU A 325 22.96 8.20 -11.38
N LEU A 326 24.16 7.72 -11.72
CA LEU A 326 25.30 7.70 -10.81
C LEU A 326 25.74 9.12 -10.43
N GLN A 327 25.84 10.01 -11.42
CA GLN A 327 26.17 11.42 -11.20
C GLN A 327 25.11 12.11 -10.33
N HIS A 328 23.82 11.83 -10.58
CA HIS A 328 22.75 12.34 -9.73
C HIS A 328 22.87 11.81 -8.29
N PHE A 329 23.19 10.53 -8.11
CA PHE A 329 23.38 9.92 -6.79
C PHE A 329 24.51 10.58 -6.00
N VAL A 330 25.71 10.73 -6.59
CA VAL A 330 26.86 11.30 -5.87
C VAL A 330 26.63 12.76 -5.47
N ASN A 331 25.85 13.51 -6.26
CA ASN A 331 25.51 14.89 -5.96
C ASN A 331 24.48 15.02 -4.83
N HIS A 332 23.51 14.10 -4.74
CA HIS A 332 22.41 14.18 -3.78
C HIS A 332 22.68 13.44 -2.46
N TYR A 333 23.59 12.46 -2.46
CA TYR A 333 23.89 11.66 -1.27
C TYR A 333 25.40 11.67 -0.93
N PRO A 334 25.99 12.83 -0.63
CA PRO A 334 27.45 13.01 -0.45
C PRO A 334 28.03 12.33 0.80
N ARG A 335 27.19 11.75 1.65
CA ARG A 335 27.61 11.06 2.90
C ARG A 335 27.28 9.57 2.90
N HIS A 336 26.81 9.03 1.79
CA HIS A 336 26.41 7.62 1.73
C HIS A 336 27.64 6.70 1.69
N GLN A 337 27.58 5.55 2.36
CA GLN A 337 28.69 4.60 2.45
C GLN A 337 29.11 4.02 1.08
N THR A 338 28.20 3.99 0.10
CA THR A 338 28.49 3.47 -1.26
C THR A 338 29.09 4.51 -2.20
N LEU A 339 29.42 5.72 -1.72
CA LEU A 339 29.88 6.82 -2.57
C LEU A 339 31.17 6.49 -3.31
N GLY A 340 32.16 5.88 -2.63
CA GLY A 340 33.38 5.43 -3.29
C GLY A 340 33.10 4.39 -4.39
N LEU A 341 32.16 3.46 -4.16
CA LEU A 341 31.76 2.48 -5.16
C LEU A 341 31.01 3.13 -6.34
N ALA A 342 30.20 4.17 -6.07
CA ALA A 342 29.53 4.93 -7.12
C ALA A 342 30.57 5.64 -8.02
N PHE A 343 31.55 6.32 -7.43
CA PHE A 343 32.65 6.92 -8.18
C PHE A 343 33.49 5.91 -8.96
N LYS A 344 33.76 4.74 -8.38
CA LYS A 344 34.43 3.65 -9.11
C LYS A 344 33.63 3.25 -10.34
N LYS A 345 32.31 3.05 -10.21
CA LYS A 345 31.43 2.71 -11.35
C LYS A 345 31.38 3.80 -12.41
N ILE A 346 31.41 5.08 -12.02
CA ILE A 346 31.53 6.21 -12.95
C ILE A 346 32.86 6.11 -13.72
N GLY A 347 33.96 5.83 -13.03
CA GLY A 347 35.27 5.64 -13.65
C GLY A 347 35.29 4.46 -14.62
N ASP A 348 34.72 3.31 -14.22
CA ASP A 348 34.60 2.12 -15.06
C ASP A 348 33.79 2.44 -16.34
N LEU A 349 32.66 3.17 -16.24
CA LEU A 349 31.86 3.58 -17.41
C LEU A 349 32.62 4.50 -18.38
N PHE A 350 33.34 5.50 -17.87
CA PHE A 350 34.14 6.40 -18.71
C PHE A 350 35.35 5.70 -19.32
N GLY A 351 36.01 4.83 -18.55
CA GLY A 351 37.20 4.10 -18.96
C GLY A 351 36.92 3.00 -19.99
N ASP A 352 35.78 2.31 -19.87
CA ASP A 352 35.51 1.11 -20.66
C ASP A 352 34.51 1.36 -21.81
N SER A 353 33.57 2.29 -21.64
CA SER A 353 32.42 2.43 -22.56
C SER A 353 32.32 3.77 -23.27
N LEU A 354 32.66 4.87 -22.60
CA LEU A 354 32.52 6.23 -23.15
C LEU A 354 33.85 6.82 -23.67
N ASP A 355 34.95 6.11 -23.45
CA ASP A 355 36.29 6.47 -23.91
C ASP A 355 36.79 7.85 -23.47
N ASP A 356 36.40 8.30 -22.27
CA ASP A 356 36.86 9.58 -21.68
C ASP A 356 37.82 9.30 -20.51
N TYR A 357 39.11 9.23 -20.82
CA TYR A 357 40.13 8.91 -19.83
C TYR A 357 40.24 9.97 -18.72
N ALA A 358 40.01 11.25 -19.02
CA ALA A 358 40.21 12.34 -18.08
C ALA A 358 39.15 12.27 -16.98
N GLN A 359 37.89 12.03 -17.38
CA GLN A 359 36.80 11.80 -16.43
C GLN A 359 36.96 10.48 -15.69
N ALA A 360 37.45 9.42 -16.34
CA ALA A 360 37.72 8.14 -15.68
C ALA A 360 38.74 8.29 -14.53
N LEU A 361 39.89 8.93 -14.79
CA LEU A 361 40.92 9.18 -13.77
C LEU A 361 40.41 10.05 -12.62
N LYS A 362 39.64 11.11 -12.93
CA LYS A 362 39.01 11.94 -11.91
C LYS A 362 38.08 11.14 -11.02
N ALA A 363 37.21 10.32 -11.61
CA ALA A 363 36.26 9.49 -10.87
C ALA A 363 36.95 8.43 -10.02
N TYR A 364 37.97 7.75 -10.54
CA TYR A 364 38.76 6.79 -9.75
C TYR A 364 39.48 7.44 -8.58
N THR A 365 40.00 8.65 -8.75
CA THR A 365 40.66 9.40 -7.67
C THR A 365 39.67 9.73 -6.56
N GLN A 366 38.47 10.21 -6.91
CA GLN A 366 37.38 10.44 -5.96
C GLN A 366 36.95 9.14 -5.25
N ALA A 367 36.96 8.00 -5.94
CA ALA A 367 36.66 6.72 -5.32
C ALA A 367 37.66 6.36 -4.20
N GLU A 368 38.97 6.57 -4.43
CA GLU A 368 40.00 6.36 -3.40
C GLU A 368 39.92 7.35 -2.24
N GLU A 369 39.60 8.62 -2.50
CA GLU A 369 39.34 9.62 -1.45
C GLU A 369 38.20 9.19 -0.50
N HIS A 370 37.25 8.41 -1.02
CA HIS A 370 36.17 7.80 -0.26
C HIS A 370 36.49 6.39 0.26
N GLY A 371 37.77 6.02 0.34
CA GLY A 371 38.25 4.79 0.98
C GLY A 371 38.11 3.51 0.14
N MET A 372 37.79 3.61 -1.15
CA MET A 372 37.81 2.45 -2.05
C MET A 372 39.21 2.17 -2.56
N VAL A 373 39.57 0.89 -2.67
CA VAL A 373 40.76 0.49 -3.43
C VAL A 373 40.38 0.37 -4.90
N VAL A 374 41.07 1.10 -5.77
CA VAL A 374 40.84 1.08 -7.23
C VAL A 374 42.06 0.47 -7.95
N PRO A 375 42.03 -0.84 -8.27
CA PRO A 375 43.17 -1.52 -8.89
C PRO A 375 43.61 -0.91 -10.22
N GLN A 376 42.67 -0.39 -11.02
CA GLN A 376 42.99 0.27 -12.28
C GLN A 376 43.84 1.51 -12.05
N LEU A 377 43.52 2.32 -11.04
CA LEU A 377 44.27 3.53 -10.69
C LEU A 377 45.64 3.21 -10.10
N GLN A 378 45.75 2.18 -9.26
CA GLN A 378 47.03 1.70 -8.74
C GLN A 378 47.95 1.19 -9.85
N SER A 379 47.39 0.39 -10.77
CA SER A 379 48.13 -0.13 -11.92
C SER A 379 48.54 1.00 -12.87
N TYR A 380 47.67 1.98 -13.08
CA TYR A 380 47.98 3.19 -13.82
C TYR A 380 49.13 3.99 -13.17
N ARG A 381 49.13 4.16 -11.84
CA ARG A 381 50.23 4.81 -11.10
C ARG A 381 51.53 3.99 -11.11
N ALA A 382 51.43 2.67 -11.13
CA ALA A 382 52.57 1.78 -11.40
C ALA A 382 52.98 1.80 -12.88
N GLY A 383 52.22 2.53 -13.71
CA GLY A 383 52.49 2.83 -15.12
C GLY A 383 52.04 1.77 -16.11
N ASP A 384 51.13 0.89 -15.72
CA ASP A 384 50.36 0.09 -16.66
C ASP A 384 49.17 0.92 -17.16
N TRP A 385 49.32 1.53 -18.34
CA TRP A 385 48.30 2.43 -18.91
C TRP A 385 47.17 1.66 -19.59
N ASP A 386 47.35 0.36 -19.86
CA ASP A 386 46.33 -0.46 -20.51
C ASP A 386 45.19 -0.87 -19.57
N THR A 387 45.35 -0.63 -18.26
CA THR A 387 44.32 -0.89 -17.25
C THR A 387 43.12 0.05 -17.33
N ILE A 388 43.23 1.16 -18.08
CA ILE A 388 42.13 2.08 -18.39
C ILE A 388 42.02 2.16 -19.91
N PRO A 389 41.13 1.37 -20.55
CA PRO A 389 41.07 1.24 -22.01
C PRO A 389 40.95 2.57 -22.76
N ALA A 390 40.21 3.54 -22.22
CA ALA A 390 40.06 4.90 -22.76
C ALA A 390 41.39 5.61 -23.00
N LEU A 391 42.45 5.29 -22.24
CA LEU A 391 43.77 5.89 -22.43
C LEU A 391 44.35 5.61 -23.81
N ARG A 392 43.93 4.53 -24.50
CA ARG A 392 44.39 4.21 -25.87
C ARG A 392 44.14 5.32 -26.88
N LYS A 393 43.16 6.19 -26.61
CA LYS A 393 42.79 7.32 -27.46
C LYS A 393 43.47 8.63 -27.05
N HIS A 394 44.21 8.65 -25.95
CA HIS A 394 44.97 9.82 -25.52
C HIS A 394 46.06 10.16 -26.56
N PRO A 395 46.25 11.44 -26.92
CA PRO A 395 47.34 11.84 -27.83
C PRO A 395 48.72 11.31 -27.39
N ASP A 396 48.99 11.41 -26.10
CA ASP A 396 50.23 10.93 -25.46
C ASP A 396 50.27 9.41 -25.20
N TYR A 397 49.21 8.65 -25.48
CA TYR A 397 49.30 7.18 -25.32
C TYR A 397 50.31 6.55 -26.29
N LYS A 398 50.47 7.14 -27.48
CA LYS A 398 51.50 6.76 -28.45
C LYS A 398 52.89 7.28 -28.08
N PHE A 399 52.97 8.25 -27.18
CA PHE A 399 54.18 8.96 -26.79
C PHE A 399 54.25 9.03 -25.26
N PRO A 400 54.79 8.00 -24.57
CA PRO A 400 54.99 8.14 -23.14
C PRO A 400 55.81 9.41 -22.89
N PRO A 401 55.53 10.18 -21.83
CA PRO A 401 56.33 11.37 -21.51
C PRO A 401 57.79 10.94 -21.36
N VAL A 402 58.59 11.30 -22.37
CA VAL A 402 60.04 11.11 -22.40
C VAL A 402 60.66 12.45 -22.06
N VAL A 403 61.26 12.55 -20.88
CA VAL A 403 62.20 13.63 -20.61
C VAL A 403 63.55 13.17 -21.14
N VAL A 404 64.07 13.89 -22.13
CA VAL A 404 65.45 13.75 -22.59
C VAL A 404 66.30 14.65 -21.70
N VAL A 405 67.11 14.05 -20.84
CA VAL A 405 68.16 14.78 -20.13
C VAL A 405 69.43 14.66 -20.96
N ASP A 406 69.95 15.81 -21.36
CA ASP A 406 71.21 15.93 -22.08
C ASP A 406 72.29 16.41 -21.09
N LEU A 407 73.25 15.54 -20.79
CA LEU A 407 74.42 15.90 -19.99
C LEU A 407 75.65 15.79 -20.88
N GLU A 408 76.38 16.90 -21.02
CA GLU A 408 77.70 16.90 -21.65
C GLU A 408 78.66 16.17 -20.70
N VAL A 409 79.11 14.98 -21.11
CA VAL A 409 80.01 14.15 -20.31
C VAL A 409 81.41 14.25 -20.88
N ASP A 410 82.42 14.25 -20.01
CA ASP A 410 83.82 14.22 -20.45
C ASP A 410 84.05 13.00 -21.37
N PRO A 411 84.73 13.19 -22.52
CA PRO A 411 84.91 12.12 -23.50
C PRO A 411 85.67 10.93 -22.90
N GLN A 412 85.05 9.75 -22.90
CA GLN A 412 85.69 8.51 -22.44
C GLN A 412 86.85 8.08 -23.37
N SER A 413 87.76 7.24 -22.85
CA SER A 413 88.95 6.78 -23.58
C SER A 413 88.54 6.01 -24.85
N GLY A 414 88.70 6.64 -26.02
CA GLY A 414 88.25 6.13 -27.31
C GLY A 414 87.48 7.14 -28.16
N ALA A 415 87.13 8.31 -27.61
CA ALA A 415 86.49 9.39 -28.36
C ALA A 415 87.41 9.95 -29.47
N PRO A 416 86.90 10.13 -30.71
CA PRO A 416 87.62 10.90 -31.73
C PRO A 416 87.86 12.35 -31.28
N VAL A 417 89.02 12.91 -31.61
CA VAL A 417 89.38 14.31 -31.27
C VAL A 417 88.34 15.27 -31.85
N GLY A 418 87.79 16.15 -31.00
CA GLY A 418 86.73 17.11 -31.36
C GLY A 418 85.29 16.62 -31.13
N SER A 419 85.10 15.40 -30.64
CA SER A 419 83.76 14.87 -30.33
C SER A 419 83.23 15.45 -29.02
N ARG A 420 81.92 15.74 -28.99
CA ARG A 420 81.18 15.94 -27.74
C ARG A 420 80.41 14.66 -27.43
N VAL A 421 80.51 14.18 -26.20
CA VAL A 421 79.75 12.99 -25.75
C VAL A 421 78.56 13.49 -24.96
N PHE A 422 77.38 13.08 -25.40
CA PHE A 422 76.12 13.41 -24.76
C PHE A 422 75.55 12.13 -24.17
N GLU A 423 75.28 12.15 -22.87
CA GLU A 423 74.47 11.11 -22.26
C GLU A 423 73.00 11.50 -22.44
N VAL A 424 72.29 10.69 -23.23
CA VAL A 424 70.87 10.89 -23.50
C VAL A 424 70.11 9.85 -22.69
N ALA A 425 69.58 10.27 -21.54
CA ALA A 425 68.66 9.46 -20.77
C ALA A 425 67.24 9.72 -21.26
N ALA A 426 66.55 8.66 -21.71
CA ALA A 426 65.11 8.71 -21.92
C ALA A 426 64.45 8.25 -20.61
N VAL A 427 63.89 9.20 -19.86
CA VAL A 427 63.15 8.85 -18.65
C VAL A 427 61.73 8.53 -19.05
N ARG A 428 61.32 7.27 -18.88
CA ARG A 428 59.92 6.88 -19.01
C ARG A 428 59.22 7.20 -17.70
N TYR A 429 58.26 8.10 -17.74
CA TYR A 429 57.36 8.31 -16.62
C TYR A 429 56.31 7.18 -16.57
N ARG A 430 56.42 6.30 -15.56
CA ARG A 430 55.37 5.37 -15.13
C ARG A 430 54.77 5.92 -13.83
N GLY A 431 53.83 6.87 -13.93
CA GLY A 431 53.25 7.50 -12.75
C GLY A 431 54.29 8.25 -11.90
N GLU A 432 54.42 7.92 -10.61
CA GLU A 432 55.41 8.54 -9.70
C GLU A 432 56.78 7.84 -9.71
N GLN A 433 56.92 6.74 -10.46
CA GLN A 433 58.17 6.01 -10.58
C GLN A 433 58.85 6.34 -11.92
N TYR A 434 60.15 6.61 -11.85
CA TYR A 434 61.00 6.76 -13.02
C TYR A 434 61.62 5.41 -13.36
N VAL A 435 61.46 4.97 -14.61
CA VAL A 435 62.31 3.93 -15.19
C VAL A 435 63.26 4.66 -16.14
N ILE A 436 64.55 4.65 -15.80
CA ILE A 436 65.58 5.29 -16.62
C ILE A 436 66.05 4.25 -17.64
N GLU A 437 65.83 4.53 -18.92
CA GLU A 437 66.57 3.86 -20.00
C GLU A 437 67.72 4.77 -20.42
N GLU A 438 68.91 4.47 -19.90
CA GLU A 438 70.14 5.20 -20.22
C GLU A 438 70.73 4.70 -21.55
N ARG A 439 70.96 5.59 -22.51
CA ARG A 439 71.73 5.29 -23.71
C ARG A 439 72.80 6.36 -23.94
N HIS A 440 74.04 5.91 -24.10
CA HIS A 440 75.16 6.77 -24.41
C HIS A 440 75.23 7.01 -25.93
N ILE A 441 75.19 8.27 -26.36
CA ILE A 441 75.22 8.65 -27.78
C ILE A 441 76.44 9.52 -28.07
N TRP A 442 77.14 9.17 -29.14
CA TRP A 442 78.35 9.87 -29.57
C TRP A 442 78.00 10.76 -30.76
N ILE A 443 78.19 12.08 -30.64
CA ILE A 443 77.97 13.04 -31.72
C ILE A 443 79.31 13.65 -32.14
N ASN A 444 79.73 13.34 -33.38
CA ASN A 444 80.92 13.94 -33.97
C ASN A 444 80.53 15.14 -34.83
N MET A 445 80.84 16.35 -34.38
CA MET A 445 80.69 17.55 -35.19
C MET A 445 81.99 17.84 -35.92
N SER A 446 82.19 17.25 -37.08
CA SER A 446 83.31 17.65 -37.95
C SER A 446 82.97 18.97 -38.65
N HIS A 447 83.86 19.97 -38.54
CA HIS A 447 83.72 21.32 -39.09
C HIS A 447 83.55 21.44 -40.63
N THR A 448 83.37 20.34 -41.36
CA THR A 448 83.41 20.33 -42.84
C THR A 448 82.16 19.76 -43.53
N SER A 449 81.12 19.37 -42.80
CA SER A 449 79.84 18.97 -43.43
C SER A 449 78.68 19.03 -42.44
N ASN A 450 77.53 19.59 -42.86
CA ASN A 450 76.26 19.61 -42.12
C ASN A 450 75.61 18.20 -41.97
N ALA A 451 76.41 17.18 -41.70
CA ALA A 451 75.96 15.80 -41.52
C ALA A 451 76.28 15.37 -40.08
N ILE A 452 75.23 15.17 -39.28
CA ILE A 452 75.33 14.66 -37.91
C ILE A 452 75.39 13.13 -37.99
N PHE A 453 76.52 12.54 -37.60
CA PHE A 453 76.66 11.08 -37.53
C PHE A 453 76.36 10.61 -36.10
N VAL A 454 75.22 9.95 -35.93
CA VAL A 454 74.82 9.32 -34.66
C VAL A 454 75.25 7.86 -34.69
N ARG A 455 76.21 7.47 -33.83
CA ARG A 455 76.62 6.06 -33.68
C ARG A 455 76.06 5.50 -32.37
N LEU A 456 75.12 4.57 -32.48
CA LEU A 456 74.55 3.84 -31.35
C LEU A 456 75.38 2.57 -31.11
N ASN A 457 76.11 2.50 -30.00
CA ASN A 457 76.82 1.27 -29.61
C ASN A 457 75.88 0.36 -28.81
N GLY A 458 75.77 -0.92 -29.19
CA GLY A 458 75.09 -1.96 -28.40
C GLY A 458 73.93 -2.73 -29.07
N MET A 459 73.58 -2.48 -30.35
CA MET A 459 72.49 -3.22 -30.99
C MET A 459 72.94 -4.55 -31.62
N GLN A 460 72.56 -5.68 -30.99
CA GLN A 460 72.58 -7.02 -31.62
C GLN A 460 71.27 -7.40 -32.34
N LYS A 461 70.29 -6.49 -32.46
CA LYS A 461 69.08 -6.69 -33.26
C LYS A 461 68.76 -5.49 -34.14
N LYS A 462 68.13 -5.78 -35.28
CA LYS A 462 67.67 -4.82 -36.30
C LYS A 462 66.99 -3.60 -35.66
N PRO A 463 67.19 -2.38 -36.19
CA PRO A 463 66.51 -1.20 -35.69
C PRO A 463 65.06 -1.26 -36.16
N GLU A 464 64.16 -1.66 -35.27
CA GLU A 464 62.85 -1.02 -35.26
C GLU A 464 63.10 0.42 -34.79
N CYS A 465 62.53 1.42 -35.47
CA CYS A 465 62.74 2.83 -35.14
C CYS A 465 62.25 3.12 -33.71
N ASP A 466 63.15 2.98 -32.73
CA ASP A 466 62.88 3.28 -31.33
C ASP A 466 62.66 4.78 -31.13
N LEU A 467 61.80 5.11 -30.18
CA LEU A 467 61.33 6.46 -29.82
C LEU A 467 62.48 7.48 -29.62
N ILE A 468 63.63 7.03 -29.11
CA ILE A 468 64.85 7.83 -28.94
C ILE A 468 65.41 8.30 -30.29
N THR A 469 65.37 7.44 -31.31
CA THR A 469 65.82 7.77 -32.67
C THR A 469 64.88 8.78 -33.33
N LEU A 470 63.59 8.73 -33.02
CA LEU A 470 62.56 9.61 -33.58
C LEU A 470 62.55 11.01 -32.93
N LEU A 471 62.80 11.09 -31.61
CA LEU A 471 62.96 12.36 -30.88
C LEU A 471 64.22 13.12 -31.31
N MET A 472 65.32 12.39 -31.56
CA MET A 472 66.57 12.95 -32.08
C MET A 472 66.40 13.66 -33.43
N PHE A 473 65.53 13.17 -34.31
CA PHE A 473 65.25 13.81 -35.61
C PHE A 473 64.42 15.10 -35.52
N ARG A 474 63.83 15.40 -34.35
CA ARG A 474 63.04 16.62 -34.12
C ARG A 474 63.79 17.69 -33.32
N LEU A 475 64.81 17.30 -32.55
CA LEU A 475 65.62 18.21 -31.73
C LEU A 475 66.85 18.75 -32.47
N LEU A 476 67.26 18.08 -33.56
CA LEU A 476 68.23 18.53 -34.55
C LEU A 476 67.51 19.17 -35.74
#